data_AF-A0A0F8YXP9-F1
#
_entry.id   AF-A0A0F8YXP9-F1
#
_cell.length_a   1.000
_cell.length_b   1.000
_cell.length_c   1.000
_cell.angle_alpha   90.00
_cell.angle_beta   90.00
_cell.angle_gamma   90.00
#
_symmetry.space_group_name_H-M   'P 1'
#
loop_
_entity.id
_entity.type
_entity.pdbx_description
1 polymer ?
#
loop_
_entity_poly.entity_id
_entity_poly.type
_entity_poly.pdbx_seq_one_letter_code
_entity_poly.pdbx_strand_id
1 'polypeptide(L)'
;IVEDAIRDCPPTFRACARNPENDYICEKDRTGFVNFGEAPQMIDPQDKKLRLPKKKDVDDCTRLLDALEQIIVFERPLTPSDVEQDVVCIYNTKSFLSNCTKHGYIGINSEENMRTCFKMGSLVAGGEDKFRERPLFSTTCDPISPLLHAEDAVDVFIEACRLGVPSKINPMGLIGGTTCINMASTLVTHNAEVLSMIVLGQSVRRGHPLVYGSTTGILDLKTCLAAVGAPESALFSAAIAKLAQFYKVPSWVAGG
;
A
#
# COMPACT_ATOMS: atom_id res chain seq x y z
N ILE A 1 -18.70 17.22 5.16
CA ILE A 1 -18.35 15.77 5.07
C ILE A 1 -16.93 15.58 4.54
N VAL A 2 -16.65 15.77 3.24
CA VAL A 2 -15.31 15.49 2.67
C VAL A 2 -14.22 16.34 3.34
N GLU A 3 -14.41 17.65 3.42
CA GLU A 3 -13.44 18.54 4.06
C GLU A 3 -13.23 18.25 5.56
N ASP A 4 -14.27 17.79 6.26
CA ASP A 4 -14.17 17.40 7.67
C ASP A 4 -13.30 16.15 7.81
N ALA A 5 -13.53 15.14 6.97
CA ALA A 5 -12.72 13.93 6.95
C ALA A 5 -11.25 14.25 6.61
N ILE A 6 -10.99 15.13 5.65
CA ILE A 6 -9.61 15.56 5.34
C ILE A 6 -8.97 16.20 6.57
N ARG A 7 -9.69 17.09 7.28
CA ARG A 7 -9.18 17.75 8.50
C ARG A 7 -8.92 16.77 9.65
N ASP A 8 -9.71 15.70 9.73
CA ASP A 8 -9.56 14.66 10.75
C ASP A 8 -8.44 13.67 10.43
N CYS A 9 -8.04 13.55 9.16
CA CYS A 9 -6.92 12.72 8.75
C CYS A 9 -5.59 13.29 9.30
N PRO A 10 -4.78 12.50 10.02
CA PRO A 10 -3.51 12.98 10.54
C PRO A 10 -2.54 13.43 9.43
N PRO A 11 -1.89 14.59 9.56
CA PRO A 11 -0.98 15.08 8.53
C PRO A 11 0.38 14.40 8.52
N THR A 12 0.66 13.58 9.54
CA THR A 12 1.89 12.82 9.70
C THR A 12 1.55 11.40 10.09
N PHE A 13 2.29 10.44 9.53
CA PHE A 13 2.17 9.03 9.86
C PHE A 13 3.53 8.50 10.30
N ARG A 14 3.61 7.84 11.47
CA ARG A 14 4.81 7.13 11.90
C ARG A 14 4.70 5.67 11.47
N ALA A 15 5.42 5.31 10.43
CA ALA A 15 5.63 3.93 10.01
C ALA A 15 6.53 3.24 11.05
N CYS A 16 5.90 2.56 12.02
CA CYS A 16 6.61 1.94 13.14
C CYS A 16 7.26 0.63 12.69
N ALA A 17 8.56 0.53 12.91
CA ALA A 17 9.34 -0.65 12.61
C ALA A 17 9.39 -1.59 13.83
N ARG A 18 9.71 -2.87 13.59
CA ARG A 18 9.99 -3.85 14.65
C ARG A 18 11.25 -3.48 15.42
N ASN A 19 12.29 -3.00 14.74
CA ASN A 19 13.39 -2.26 15.38
C ASN A 19 13.02 -0.77 15.40
N PRO A 20 12.76 -0.15 16.57
CA PRO A 20 12.37 1.26 16.65
C PRO A 20 13.37 2.25 16.03
N GLU A 21 14.64 1.88 15.89
CA GLU A 21 15.66 2.71 15.21
C GLU A 21 15.35 2.90 13.72
N ASN A 22 14.58 1.99 13.13
CA ASN A 22 14.14 2.03 11.74
C ASN A 22 12.75 2.69 11.57
N ASP A 23 12.21 3.33 12.61
CA ASP A 23 10.95 4.08 12.49
C ASP A 23 11.08 5.18 11.42
N TYR A 24 10.11 5.27 10.52
CA TYR A 24 10.04 6.34 9.53
C TYR A 24 8.85 7.25 9.80
N ILE A 25 9.10 8.55 9.86
CA ILE A 25 8.04 9.55 10.00
C ILE A 25 7.72 10.08 8.61
N CYS A 26 6.55 9.72 8.08
CA CYS A 26 5.99 10.32 6.89
C CYS A 26 5.51 11.73 7.25
N GLU A 27 6.44 12.69 7.19
CA GLU A 27 6.22 14.10 7.44
C GLU A 27 6.42 14.94 6.19
N LYS A 28 6.08 16.23 6.30
CA LYS A 28 6.21 17.18 5.22
C LYS A 28 7.67 17.25 4.74
N ASP A 29 7.85 17.32 3.41
CA ASP A 29 9.15 17.53 2.76
C ASP A 29 10.19 16.40 3.03
N ARG A 30 9.75 15.25 3.53
CA ARG A 30 10.58 14.05 3.72
C ARG A 30 10.18 12.95 2.73
N THR A 31 11.17 12.49 1.97
CA THR A 31 11.00 11.42 0.98
C THR A 31 11.80 10.20 1.41
N GLY A 32 11.28 9.01 1.12
CA GLY A 32 12.06 7.80 1.16
C GLY A 32 11.54 6.76 0.20
N PHE A 33 12.31 5.68 0.06
CA PHE A 33 12.09 4.67 -0.96
C PHE A 33 11.59 3.36 -0.36
N VAL A 34 10.81 2.67 -1.17
CA VAL A 34 10.19 1.38 -0.88
C VAL A 34 10.33 0.53 -2.13
N ASN A 35 10.36 -0.79 -1.95
CA ASN A 35 10.36 -1.72 -3.07
C ASN A 35 9.00 -1.78 -3.77
N PHE A 36 8.99 -2.32 -4.99
CA PHE A 36 7.75 -2.64 -5.68
C PHE A 36 6.97 -3.75 -4.95
N GLY A 37 5.64 -3.65 -4.95
CA GLY A 37 4.74 -4.56 -4.27
C GLY A 37 4.10 -5.64 -5.15
N GLU A 38 4.01 -6.85 -4.61
CA GLU A 38 3.16 -7.96 -5.05
C GLU A 38 3.31 -8.40 -6.52
N ALA A 39 4.53 -8.74 -6.94
CA ALA A 39 4.71 -9.34 -8.25
C ALA A 39 4.23 -10.83 -8.25
N PRO A 40 3.29 -11.22 -9.14
CA PRO A 40 2.84 -12.60 -9.28
C PRO A 40 3.84 -13.49 -10.02
N GLN A 41 4.81 -12.87 -10.69
CA GLN A 41 5.90 -13.52 -11.41
C GLN A 41 7.21 -12.84 -11.05
N MET A 42 8.30 -13.60 -11.09
CA MET A 42 9.64 -13.09 -10.87
C MET A 42 10.58 -13.54 -11.99
N ILE A 43 11.60 -12.74 -12.25
CA ILE A 43 12.73 -13.14 -13.07
C ILE A 43 13.72 -13.85 -12.14
N ASP A 44 14.00 -15.12 -12.39
CA ASP A 44 14.95 -15.87 -11.59
C ASP A 44 16.35 -15.24 -11.70
N PRO A 45 17.02 -14.92 -10.57
CA PRO A 45 18.31 -14.24 -10.62
C PRO A 45 19.42 -15.09 -11.25
N GLN A 46 19.30 -16.42 -11.27
CA GLN A 46 20.32 -17.34 -11.78
C GLN A 46 20.19 -17.53 -13.29
N ASP A 47 19.02 -17.93 -13.78
CA ASP A 47 18.83 -18.28 -15.19
C ASP A 47 18.09 -17.22 -16.03
N LYS A 48 17.66 -16.13 -15.39
CA LYS A 48 16.96 -14.98 -15.98
C LYS A 48 15.63 -15.33 -16.65
N LYS A 49 15.02 -16.46 -16.31
CA LYS A 49 13.70 -16.83 -16.83
C LYS A 49 12.58 -16.31 -15.94
N LEU A 50 11.47 -15.96 -16.58
CA LEU A 50 10.23 -15.63 -15.89
C LEU A 50 9.60 -16.90 -15.31
N ARG A 51 9.31 -16.90 -14.01
CA ARG A 51 8.63 -18.00 -13.32
C ARG A 51 7.74 -17.50 -12.20
N LEU A 52 6.90 -18.40 -11.68
CA LEU A 52 6.12 -18.12 -10.47
C LEU A 52 7.04 -18.18 -9.25
N PRO A 53 6.96 -17.20 -8.34
CA PRO A 53 7.70 -17.24 -7.08
C PRO A 53 7.10 -18.30 -6.15
N LYS A 54 7.92 -18.77 -5.22
CA LYS A 54 7.60 -19.73 -4.17
C LYS A 54 7.85 -19.12 -2.80
N LYS A 55 7.40 -19.77 -1.74
CA LYS A 55 7.64 -19.39 -0.33
C LYS A 55 9.09 -18.97 -0.05
N LYS A 56 10.05 -19.73 -0.56
CA LYS A 56 11.48 -19.45 -0.40
C LYS A 56 11.87 -18.11 -1.03
N ASP A 57 11.36 -17.81 -2.23
CA ASP A 57 11.65 -16.55 -2.92
C ASP A 57 11.12 -15.35 -2.13
N VAL A 58 9.93 -15.47 -1.56
CA VAL A 58 9.37 -14.42 -0.67
C VAL A 58 10.29 -14.18 0.51
N ASP A 59 10.67 -15.25 1.23
CA ASP A 59 11.53 -15.15 2.42
C ASP A 59 12.91 -14.57 2.09
N ASP A 60 13.53 -14.99 1.00
CA ASP A 60 14.83 -14.49 0.55
C ASP A 60 14.74 -13.01 0.12
N CYS A 61 13.72 -12.64 -0.66
CA CYS A 61 13.47 -11.25 -1.04
C CYS A 61 13.20 -10.37 0.19
N THR A 62 12.43 -10.85 1.17
CA THR A 62 12.18 -10.10 2.41
C THR A 62 13.48 -9.84 3.19
N ARG A 63 14.38 -10.82 3.30
CA ARG A 63 15.69 -10.61 3.95
C ARG A 63 16.57 -9.64 3.18
N LEU A 64 16.58 -9.74 1.85
CA LEU A 64 17.31 -8.79 1.00
C LEU A 64 16.81 -7.37 1.22
N LEU A 65 15.49 -7.16 1.20
CA LEU A 65 14.88 -5.85 1.40
C LEU A 65 15.13 -5.28 2.81
N ASP A 66 15.17 -6.13 3.83
CA ASP A 66 15.55 -5.71 5.19
C ASP A 66 17.00 -5.22 5.24
N ALA A 67 17.92 -5.87 4.52
CA ALA A 67 19.33 -5.51 4.49
C ALA A 67 19.65 -4.22 3.70
N LEU A 68 18.76 -3.76 2.81
CA LEU A 68 18.99 -2.56 2.00
C LEU A 68 18.67 -1.28 2.77
N GLU A 69 19.66 -0.49 3.13
CA GLU A 69 19.50 0.77 3.90
C GLU A 69 18.63 1.82 3.18
N GLN A 70 18.63 1.81 1.85
CA GLN A 70 17.86 2.73 1.01
C GLN A 70 16.36 2.45 1.03
N ILE A 71 15.97 1.22 1.36
CA ILE A 71 14.58 0.81 1.51
C ILE A 71 14.17 1.10 2.96
N ILE A 72 13.43 2.18 3.17
CA ILE A 72 13.08 2.67 4.53
C ILE A 72 11.84 1.98 5.10
N VAL A 73 10.96 1.51 4.23
CA VAL A 73 9.76 0.73 4.55
C VAL A 73 9.68 -0.43 3.57
N PHE A 74 9.06 -1.51 4.00
CA PHE A 74 8.89 -2.74 3.24
C PHE A 74 7.48 -2.76 2.64
N GLU A 75 7.35 -3.11 1.37
CA GLU A 75 6.08 -3.57 0.78
C GLU A 75 6.22 -5.05 0.43
N ARG A 76 5.19 -5.88 0.62
CA ARG A 76 5.28 -7.31 0.27
C ARG A 76 5.75 -7.47 -1.19
N PRO A 77 6.85 -8.16 -1.50
CA PRO A 77 7.42 -8.08 -2.85
C PRO A 77 6.80 -9.06 -3.84
N LEU A 78 6.34 -10.23 -3.38
CA LEU A 78 5.98 -11.38 -4.22
C LEU A 78 4.74 -12.10 -3.68
N THR A 79 4.00 -12.76 -4.57
CA THR A 79 2.89 -13.67 -4.21
C THR A 79 3.29 -15.12 -4.45
N PRO A 80 3.57 -15.91 -3.41
CA PRO A 80 4.02 -17.29 -3.57
C PRO A 80 2.91 -18.17 -4.17
N SER A 81 3.27 -18.90 -5.23
CA SER A 81 2.37 -19.79 -5.97
C SER A 81 2.19 -21.18 -5.33
N ASP A 82 2.95 -21.51 -4.29
CA ASP A 82 2.87 -22.73 -3.48
C ASP A 82 2.16 -22.52 -2.13
N VAL A 83 1.29 -21.50 -2.08
CA VAL A 83 0.35 -21.21 -0.99
C VAL A 83 -1.05 -21.11 -1.59
N GLU A 84 -2.06 -21.56 -0.84
CA GLU A 84 -3.46 -21.35 -1.18
C GLU A 84 -3.77 -19.84 -1.23
N GLN A 85 -4.38 -19.37 -2.32
CA GLN A 85 -4.45 -17.93 -2.59
C GLN A 85 -5.36 -17.20 -1.61
N ASP A 86 -6.38 -17.88 -1.07
CA ASP A 86 -7.26 -17.31 -0.06
C ASP A 86 -6.54 -16.95 1.24
N VAL A 87 -5.39 -17.58 1.55
CA VAL A 87 -4.62 -17.34 2.79
C VAL A 87 -3.19 -16.87 2.51
N VAL A 88 -2.88 -16.48 1.27
CA VAL A 88 -1.52 -16.10 0.88
C VAL A 88 -0.99 -14.88 1.65
N CYS A 89 -1.88 -13.93 1.99
CA CYS A 89 -1.55 -12.76 2.79
C CYS A 89 -1.09 -13.12 4.22
N ILE A 90 -1.62 -14.20 4.81
CA ILE A 90 -1.17 -14.72 6.11
C ILE A 90 0.28 -15.20 6.00
N TYR A 91 0.62 -15.93 4.93
CA TYR A 91 2.00 -16.35 4.69
C TYR A 91 2.92 -15.14 4.50
N ASN A 92 2.53 -14.16 3.69
CA ASN A 92 3.32 -12.94 3.46
C ASN A 92 3.55 -12.18 4.77
N THR A 93 2.52 -12.08 5.62
CA THR A 93 2.63 -11.47 6.95
C THR A 93 3.61 -12.24 7.85
N LYS A 94 3.54 -13.57 7.85
CA LYS A 94 4.49 -14.42 8.59
C LYS A 94 5.92 -14.19 8.11
N SER A 95 6.14 -14.19 6.80
CA SER A 95 7.47 -13.98 6.22
C SER A 95 8.02 -12.61 6.60
N PHE A 96 7.22 -11.55 6.44
CA PHE A 96 7.54 -10.19 6.87
C PHE A 96 7.93 -10.14 8.36
N LEU A 97 7.04 -10.58 9.25
CA LEU A 97 7.26 -10.52 10.70
C LEU A 97 8.44 -11.37 11.18
N SER A 98 8.85 -12.38 10.41
CA SER A 98 10.00 -13.22 10.74
C SER A 98 11.31 -12.63 10.23
N ASN A 99 11.30 -12.07 9.01
CA ASN A 99 12.51 -11.79 8.25
C ASN A 99 12.80 -10.28 8.05
N CYS A 100 11.89 -9.38 8.41
CA CYS A 100 12.06 -7.93 8.25
C CYS A 100 11.90 -7.19 9.57
N THR A 101 12.73 -6.18 9.78
CA THR A 101 12.72 -5.31 10.96
C THR A 101 12.03 -3.98 10.72
N LYS A 102 11.78 -3.60 9.47
CA LYS A 102 11.18 -2.31 9.04
C LYS A 102 9.66 -2.33 9.13
N HIS A 103 9.01 -1.17 8.96
CA HIS A 103 7.55 -1.11 8.83
C HIS A 103 7.10 -1.75 7.51
N GLY A 104 6.03 -2.55 7.53
CA GLY A 104 5.54 -3.27 6.35
C GLY A 104 4.22 -2.73 5.76
N TYR A 105 4.04 -2.86 4.45
CA TYR A 105 2.75 -2.74 3.76
C TYR A 105 2.32 -4.11 3.24
N ILE A 106 1.19 -4.60 3.73
CA ILE A 106 0.68 -5.93 3.44
C ILE A 106 -0.69 -5.82 2.76
N GLY A 107 -0.88 -6.54 1.65
CA GLY A 107 -2.17 -6.68 1.00
C GLY A 107 -2.93 -7.82 1.63
N ILE A 108 -4.18 -7.55 1.97
CA ILE A 108 -5.04 -8.46 2.71
C ILE A 108 -6.35 -8.54 1.94
N ASN A 109 -6.78 -9.76 1.67
CA ASN A 109 -7.87 -10.10 0.75
C ASN A 109 -9.19 -10.46 1.46
N SER A 110 -9.24 -10.46 2.79
CA SER A 110 -10.49 -10.69 3.52
C SER A 110 -10.46 -10.12 4.93
N GLU A 111 -11.64 -9.83 5.48
CA GLU A 111 -11.80 -9.37 6.86
C GLU A 111 -11.18 -10.36 7.87
N GLU A 112 -11.41 -11.66 7.67
CA GLU A 112 -10.86 -12.72 8.52
C GLU A 112 -9.32 -12.73 8.50
N ASN A 113 -8.74 -12.56 7.31
CA ASN A 113 -7.30 -12.46 7.16
C ASN A 113 -6.74 -11.17 7.78
N MET A 114 -7.48 -10.06 7.74
CA MET A 114 -7.11 -8.82 8.43
C MET A 114 -7.02 -9.04 9.94
N ARG A 115 -8.03 -9.68 10.54
CA ARG A 115 -8.02 -10.06 11.96
C ARG A 115 -6.85 -11.01 12.28
N THR A 116 -6.56 -11.95 11.39
CA THR A 116 -5.46 -12.92 11.59
C THR A 116 -4.10 -12.25 11.52
N CYS A 117 -3.85 -11.42 10.51
CA CYS A 117 -2.60 -10.66 10.37
C CYS A 117 -2.40 -9.68 11.53
N PHE A 118 -3.47 -9.02 11.99
CA PHE A 118 -3.45 -8.18 13.19
C PHE A 118 -3.04 -8.96 14.44
N LYS A 119 -3.59 -10.17 14.65
CA LYS A 119 -3.19 -11.04 15.78
C LYS A 119 -1.71 -11.42 15.69
N MET A 120 -1.21 -11.75 14.50
CA MET A 120 0.22 -12.05 14.29
C MET A 120 1.11 -10.85 14.63
N GLY A 121 0.75 -9.65 14.14
CA GLY A 121 1.46 -8.41 14.47
C GLY A 121 1.41 -8.09 15.96
N SER A 122 0.24 -8.30 16.59
CA SER A 122 0.03 -8.07 18.02
C SER A 122 0.88 -9.00 18.88
N LEU A 123 1.03 -10.27 18.50
CA LEU A 123 1.93 -11.20 19.17
C LEU A 123 3.38 -10.70 19.13
N VAL A 124 3.84 -10.20 17.97
CA VAL A 124 5.20 -9.66 17.81
C VAL A 124 5.38 -8.35 18.59
N ALA A 125 4.37 -7.48 18.62
CA ALA A 125 4.39 -6.23 19.39
C ALA A 125 4.28 -6.45 20.91
N GLY A 126 3.92 -7.65 21.36
CA GLY A 126 3.76 -8.00 22.77
C GLY A 126 2.39 -7.65 23.35
N GLY A 127 1.34 -7.62 22.51
CA GLY A 127 -0.05 -7.39 22.87
C GLY A 127 -0.79 -6.51 21.84
N GLU A 128 -2.11 -6.61 21.79
CA GLU A 128 -2.93 -5.80 20.89
C GLU A 128 -2.84 -4.30 21.18
N ASP A 129 -2.80 -3.92 22.46
CA ASP A 129 -2.70 -2.51 22.85
C ASP A 129 -1.36 -1.90 22.43
N LYS A 130 -0.26 -2.65 22.59
CA LYS A 130 1.06 -2.24 22.11
C LYS A 130 1.11 -2.11 20.59
N PHE A 131 0.44 -3.01 19.86
CA PHE A 131 0.33 -2.89 18.41
C PHE A 131 -0.48 -1.64 18.02
N ARG A 132 -1.59 -1.33 18.70
CA ARG A 132 -2.39 -0.13 18.41
C ARG A 132 -1.61 1.16 18.67
N GLU A 133 -0.74 1.18 19.67
CA GLU A 133 0.18 2.30 19.94
C GLU A 133 1.29 2.42 18.88
N ARG A 134 1.77 1.28 18.37
CA ARG A 134 2.87 1.19 17.39
C ARG A 134 2.60 0.12 16.33
N PRO A 135 1.73 0.41 15.32
CA PRO A 135 1.39 -0.57 14.29
C PRO A 135 2.62 -0.94 13.46
N LEU A 136 3.02 -2.22 13.49
CA LEU A 136 4.22 -2.71 12.80
C LEU A 136 4.05 -2.80 11.28
N PHE A 137 2.81 -2.78 10.82
CA PHE A 137 2.47 -2.77 9.41
C PHE A 137 1.21 -1.94 9.16
N SER A 138 1.06 -1.54 7.90
CA SER A 138 -0.11 -0.94 7.31
C SER A 138 -0.72 -1.92 6.31
N THR A 139 -2.02 -1.78 6.04
CA THR A 139 -2.66 -2.46 4.92
C THR A 139 -2.76 -1.55 3.70
N THR A 140 -3.16 -2.11 2.57
CA THR A 140 -3.43 -1.38 1.33
C THR A 140 -4.90 -1.54 0.97
N CYS A 141 -5.55 -0.44 0.59
CA CYS A 141 -6.98 -0.41 0.26
C CYS A 141 -7.19 0.35 -1.04
N ASP A 142 -7.32 -0.41 -2.13
CA ASP A 142 -7.21 0.14 -3.48
C ASP A 142 -8.60 0.19 -4.14
N PRO A 143 -9.06 1.39 -4.51
CA PRO A 143 -10.23 1.53 -5.37
C PRO A 143 -9.98 0.92 -6.74
N ILE A 144 -11.02 0.31 -7.31
CA ILE A 144 -11.03 -0.13 -8.70
C ILE A 144 -11.44 1.06 -9.55
N SER A 145 -10.48 1.62 -10.27
CA SER A 145 -10.79 2.69 -11.21
C SER A 145 -11.60 2.14 -12.40
N PRO A 146 -12.65 2.84 -12.85
CA PRO A 146 -13.13 4.13 -12.33
C PRO A 146 -14.22 3.99 -11.25
N LEU A 147 -14.02 4.67 -10.12
CA LEU A 147 -15.03 5.02 -9.10
C LEU A 147 -15.74 3.83 -8.42
N LEU A 148 -15.08 2.68 -8.32
CA LEU A 148 -15.64 1.50 -7.65
C LEU A 148 -14.80 1.12 -6.42
N HIS A 149 -15.47 0.87 -5.31
CA HIS A 149 -14.88 0.18 -4.16
C HIS A 149 -15.41 -1.25 -4.14
N ALA A 150 -14.51 -2.23 -4.20
CA ALA A 150 -14.89 -3.63 -4.09
C ALA A 150 -15.34 -3.93 -2.64
N GLU A 151 -16.37 -4.76 -2.49
CA GLU A 151 -16.98 -5.07 -1.19
C GLU A 151 -15.97 -5.67 -0.21
N ASP A 152 -15.20 -6.66 -0.68
CA ASP A 152 -14.13 -7.31 0.08
C ASP A 152 -13.03 -6.34 0.52
N ALA A 153 -12.60 -5.44 -0.37
CA ALA A 153 -11.61 -4.41 -0.06
C ALA A 153 -12.13 -3.40 0.98
N VAL A 154 -13.42 -3.04 0.90
CA VAL A 154 -14.09 -2.16 1.88
C VAL A 154 -14.19 -2.84 3.24
N ASP A 155 -14.57 -4.11 3.29
CA ASP A 155 -14.66 -4.86 4.55
C ASP A 155 -13.30 -4.98 5.24
N VAL A 156 -12.24 -5.29 4.48
CA VAL A 156 -10.86 -5.28 4.96
C VAL A 156 -10.49 -3.90 5.51
N PHE A 157 -10.82 -2.83 4.78
CA PHE A 157 -10.47 -1.48 5.19
C PHE A 157 -11.20 -1.02 6.46
N ILE A 158 -12.49 -1.30 6.56
CA ILE A 158 -13.30 -1.01 7.76
C ILE A 158 -12.71 -1.75 8.95
N GLU A 159 -12.34 -3.02 8.78
CA GLU A 159 -11.75 -3.82 9.85
C GLU A 159 -10.36 -3.32 10.24
N ALA A 160 -9.51 -2.95 9.28
CA ALA A 160 -8.23 -2.31 9.55
C ALA A 160 -8.40 -1.01 10.37
N CYS A 161 -9.39 -0.19 10.03
CA CYS A 161 -9.74 1.02 10.78
C CYS A 161 -10.10 0.73 12.24
N ARG A 162 -10.97 -0.28 12.46
CA ARG A 162 -11.39 -0.73 13.81
C ARG A 162 -10.20 -1.26 14.63
N LEU A 163 -9.35 -2.07 14.01
CA LEU A 163 -8.18 -2.66 14.66
C LEU A 163 -7.06 -1.65 14.91
N GLY A 164 -7.08 -0.50 14.23
CA GLY A 164 -6.03 0.52 14.33
C GLY A 164 -4.82 0.26 13.45
N VAL A 165 -5.02 -0.50 12.37
CA VAL A 165 -4.00 -0.77 11.34
C VAL A 165 -4.09 0.36 10.30
N PRO A 166 -3.04 1.21 10.16
CA PRO A 166 -3.02 2.28 9.17
C PRO A 166 -3.16 1.74 7.75
N SER A 167 -3.61 2.59 6.81
CA SER A 167 -3.84 2.16 5.43
C SER A 167 -3.27 3.14 4.40
N LYS A 168 -2.75 2.59 3.29
CA LYS A 168 -2.51 3.35 2.06
C LYS A 168 -3.69 3.17 1.11
N ILE A 169 -4.16 4.26 0.52
CA ILE A 169 -5.20 4.24 -0.52
C ILE A 169 -4.50 4.43 -1.86
N ASN A 170 -4.44 3.41 -2.72
CA ASN A 170 -3.63 3.46 -3.94
C ASN A 170 -4.45 3.10 -5.20
N PRO A 171 -5.25 4.04 -5.73
CA PRO A 171 -5.93 3.82 -7.00
C PRO A 171 -4.95 3.77 -8.18
N MET A 172 -5.36 3.02 -9.21
CA MET A 172 -4.62 2.87 -10.46
C MET A 172 -5.53 3.18 -11.66
N GLY A 173 -5.59 4.45 -12.02
CA GLY A 173 -6.23 4.88 -13.25
C GLY A 173 -5.30 4.70 -14.45
N LEU A 174 -5.74 3.96 -15.47
CA LEU A 174 -5.03 3.87 -16.75
C LEU A 174 -5.74 4.76 -17.76
N ILE A 175 -5.07 5.84 -18.18
CA ILE A 175 -5.58 6.74 -19.22
C ILE A 175 -5.94 5.91 -20.46
N GLY A 176 -7.18 6.05 -20.92
CA GLY A 176 -7.69 5.36 -22.11
C GLY A 176 -8.02 3.88 -21.90
N GLY A 177 -7.85 3.36 -20.68
CA GLY A 177 -8.26 2.02 -20.27
C GLY A 177 -9.35 2.08 -19.20
N THR A 178 -8.95 2.31 -17.96
CA THR A 178 -9.83 2.35 -16.78
C THR A 178 -10.25 3.76 -16.38
N THR A 179 -9.69 4.79 -17.01
CA THR A 179 -10.11 6.19 -16.82
C THR A 179 -10.20 6.94 -18.15
N CYS A 180 -10.71 8.17 -18.09
CA CYS A 180 -10.85 9.02 -19.26
C CYS A 180 -9.51 9.24 -19.99
N ILE A 181 -9.57 9.45 -21.31
CA ILE A 181 -8.37 9.70 -22.14
C ILE A 181 -7.67 11.03 -21.80
N ASN A 182 -8.40 11.98 -21.18
CA ASN A 182 -7.82 13.24 -20.74
C ASN A 182 -7.15 13.08 -19.37
N MET A 183 -5.89 13.52 -19.24
CA MET A 183 -5.13 13.41 -17.99
C MET A 183 -5.76 14.15 -16.82
N ALA A 184 -6.31 15.34 -17.05
CA ALA A 184 -6.96 16.12 -15.99
C ALA A 184 -8.23 15.44 -15.51
N SER A 185 -9.03 14.87 -16.42
CA SER A 185 -10.20 14.06 -16.05
C SER A 185 -9.79 12.82 -15.25
N THR A 186 -8.72 12.12 -15.65
CA THR A 186 -8.17 11.00 -14.88
C THR A 186 -7.73 11.43 -13.48
N LEU A 187 -7.07 12.59 -13.34
CA LEU A 187 -6.68 13.13 -12.03
C LEU A 187 -7.89 13.45 -11.14
N VAL A 188 -8.98 13.96 -11.72
CA VAL A 188 -10.24 14.19 -11.00
C VAL A 188 -10.84 12.87 -10.51
N THR A 189 -10.90 11.85 -11.36
CA THR A 189 -11.38 10.50 -10.97
C THR A 189 -10.52 9.93 -9.84
N HIS A 190 -9.21 9.92 -10.00
CA HIS A 190 -8.26 9.45 -8.98
C HIS A 190 -8.47 10.18 -7.65
N ASN A 191 -8.58 11.51 -7.69
CA ASN A 191 -8.79 12.29 -6.47
C ASN A 191 -10.12 11.97 -5.79
N ALA A 192 -11.21 11.77 -6.56
CA ALA A 192 -12.50 11.37 -6.02
C ALA A 192 -12.42 10.00 -5.33
N GLU A 193 -11.72 9.04 -5.93
CA GLU A 193 -11.49 7.70 -5.35
C GLU A 193 -10.76 7.80 -4.01
N VAL A 194 -9.64 8.52 -3.95
CA VAL A 194 -8.88 8.68 -2.70
C VAL A 194 -9.71 9.39 -1.63
N LEU A 195 -10.35 10.51 -1.96
CA LEU A 195 -11.12 11.30 -1.01
C LEU A 195 -12.33 10.52 -0.45
N SER A 196 -12.96 9.67 -1.27
CA SER A 196 -14.06 8.83 -0.80
C SER A 196 -13.62 7.79 0.23
N MET A 197 -12.42 7.20 0.07
CA MET A 197 -11.83 6.28 1.06
C MET A 197 -11.37 7.01 2.32
N ILE A 198 -10.87 8.25 2.20
CA ILE A 198 -10.61 9.10 3.38
C ILE A 198 -11.90 9.33 4.17
N VAL A 199 -13.00 9.68 3.49
CA VAL A 199 -14.31 9.84 4.16
C VAL A 199 -14.72 8.55 4.88
N LEU A 200 -14.61 7.40 4.23
CA LEU A 200 -14.94 6.11 4.84
C LEU A 200 -14.08 5.83 6.07
N GLY A 201 -12.76 5.94 5.97
CA GLY A 201 -11.85 5.66 7.09
C GLY A 201 -12.10 6.56 8.29
N GLN A 202 -12.28 7.86 8.05
CA GLN A 202 -12.59 8.82 9.13
C GLN A 202 -14.00 8.64 9.71
N SER A 203 -14.95 8.10 8.94
CA SER A 203 -16.29 7.75 9.42
C SER A 203 -16.29 6.52 10.32
N VAL A 204 -15.38 5.56 10.07
CA VAL A 204 -15.19 4.38 10.93
C VAL A 204 -14.42 4.76 12.19
N ARG A 205 -13.32 5.51 12.05
CA ARG A 205 -12.48 5.95 13.16
C ARG A 205 -11.86 7.32 12.85
N ARG A 206 -12.39 8.35 13.51
CA ARG A 206 -11.84 9.70 13.43
C ARG A 206 -10.38 9.73 13.88
N GLY A 207 -9.51 10.37 13.10
CA GLY A 207 -8.07 10.39 13.34
C GLY A 207 -7.32 9.17 12.82
N HIS A 208 -7.97 8.28 12.05
CA HIS A 208 -7.28 7.11 11.49
C HIS A 208 -6.19 7.54 10.48
N PRO A 209 -4.93 7.08 10.61
CA PRO A 209 -3.86 7.47 9.69
C PRO A 209 -4.05 6.85 8.30
N LEU A 210 -4.05 7.69 7.26
CA LEU A 210 -4.17 7.27 5.87
C LEU A 210 -3.07 7.89 5.02
N VAL A 211 -2.63 7.16 3.99
CA VAL A 211 -1.66 7.65 2.99
C VAL A 211 -2.35 7.83 1.65
N TYR A 212 -2.22 9.02 1.06
CA TYR A 212 -2.71 9.38 -0.26
C TYR A 212 -1.77 8.77 -1.32
N GLY A 213 -2.17 7.63 -1.89
CA GLY A 213 -1.35 6.83 -2.80
C GLY A 213 -1.77 6.94 -4.27
N SER A 214 -0.88 6.54 -5.18
CA SER A 214 -1.21 6.33 -6.58
C SER A 214 -0.24 5.41 -7.31
N THR A 215 -0.80 4.63 -8.23
CA THR A 215 -0.08 3.95 -9.33
C THR A 215 -0.68 4.32 -10.69
N THR A 216 -1.39 5.45 -10.77
CA THR A 216 -2.04 5.95 -12.00
C THR A 216 -1.00 6.16 -13.11
N GLY A 217 -1.36 5.74 -14.33
CA GLY A 217 -0.51 5.80 -15.50
C GLY A 217 -1.32 5.76 -16.79
N ILE A 218 -0.75 5.16 -17.82
CA ILE A 218 -1.35 5.08 -19.16
C ILE A 218 -1.40 3.64 -19.66
N LEU A 219 -2.42 3.34 -20.45
CA LEU A 219 -2.50 2.11 -21.22
C LEU A 219 -1.74 2.29 -22.54
N ASP A 220 -0.75 1.45 -22.82
CA ASP A 220 -0.17 1.36 -24.16
C ASP A 220 -1.23 0.79 -25.11
N LEU A 221 -1.68 1.58 -26.08
CA LEU A 221 -2.74 1.17 -27.02
C LEU A 221 -2.31 0.11 -28.03
N LYS A 222 -1.00 -0.09 -28.23
CA LYS A 222 -0.46 -1.10 -29.15
C LYS A 222 -0.39 -2.46 -28.48
N THR A 223 0.02 -2.52 -27.20
CA THR A 223 0.19 -3.78 -26.47
C THR A 223 -0.94 -4.08 -25.49
N CYS A 224 -1.81 -3.11 -25.22
CA CYS A 224 -2.84 -3.17 -24.18
C CYS A 224 -2.27 -3.48 -22.79
N LEU A 225 -1.07 -2.96 -22.48
CA LEU A 225 -0.40 -3.15 -21.19
C LEU A 225 -0.33 -1.83 -20.43
N ALA A 226 -0.33 -1.90 -19.10
CA ALA A 226 -0.05 -0.74 -18.26
C ALA A 226 1.41 -0.29 -18.46
N ALA A 227 1.61 0.91 -19.02
CA ALA A 227 2.93 1.47 -19.28
C ALA A 227 3.39 2.31 -18.08
N VAL A 228 3.76 1.65 -16.99
CA VAL A 228 4.15 2.30 -15.73
C VAL A 228 5.45 3.13 -15.82
N GLY A 229 6.27 2.89 -16.85
CA GLY A 229 7.48 3.68 -17.15
C GLY A 229 7.25 4.86 -18.10
N ALA A 230 5.99 5.16 -18.44
CA ALA A 230 5.65 6.25 -19.36
C ALA A 230 5.73 7.63 -18.67
N PRO A 231 5.96 8.72 -19.43
CA PRO A 231 6.03 10.07 -18.86
C PRO A 231 4.75 10.50 -18.13
N GLU A 232 3.59 9.97 -18.53
CA GLU A 232 2.30 10.20 -17.87
C GLU A 232 2.33 9.76 -16.40
N SER A 233 2.96 8.62 -16.09
CA SER A 233 3.10 8.13 -14.70
C SER A 233 3.95 9.08 -13.85
N ALA A 234 4.99 9.68 -14.42
CA ALA A 234 5.80 10.69 -13.72
C ALA A 234 5.01 11.99 -13.48
N LEU A 235 4.24 12.44 -14.48
CA LEU A 235 3.36 13.62 -14.35
C LEU A 235 2.28 13.41 -13.28
N PHE A 236 1.64 12.25 -13.24
CA PHE A 236 0.70 11.91 -12.17
C PHE A 236 1.37 11.88 -10.81
N SER A 237 2.54 11.25 -10.68
CA SER A 237 3.28 11.22 -9.42
C SER A 237 3.57 12.64 -8.90
N ALA A 238 3.97 13.56 -9.78
CA ALA A 238 4.17 14.96 -9.41
C ALA A 238 2.86 15.67 -9.00
N ALA A 239 1.77 15.47 -9.75
CA ALA A 239 0.47 16.08 -9.45
C ALA A 239 -0.12 15.57 -8.13
N ILE A 240 0.01 14.27 -7.86
CA ILE A 240 -0.54 13.58 -6.70
C ILE A 240 0.23 13.97 -5.44
N ALA A 241 1.56 14.09 -5.53
CA ALA A 241 2.34 14.69 -4.45
C ALA A 241 1.86 16.11 -4.11
N LYS A 242 1.50 16.92 -5.11
CA LYS A 242 0.94 18.27 -4.88
C LYS A 242 -0.45 18.25 -4.27
N LEU A 243 -1.32 17.32 -4.68
CA LEU A 243 -2.65 17.15 -4.07
C LEU A 243 -2.55 16.69 -2.61
N ALA A 244 -1.70 15.70 -2.32
CA ALA A 244 -1.45 15.24 -0.96
C ALA A 244 -0.90 16.37 -0.07
N GLN A 245 0.03 17.18 -0.59
CA GLN A 245 0.52 18.40 0.10
C GLN A 245 -0.60 19.42 0.36
N PHE A 246 -1.50 19.62 -0.61
CA PHE A 246 -2.65 20.51 -0.47
C PHE A 246 -3.61 20.03 0.63
N TYR A 247 -3.92 18.74 0.66
CA TYR A 247 -4.76 18.12 1.69
C TYR A 247 -4.05 17.90 3.03
N LYS A 248 -2.72 18.11 3.08
CA LYS A 248 -1.87 17.82 4.23
C LYS A 248 -1.99 16.37 4.68
N VAL A 249 -1.91 15.44 3.74
CA VAL A 249 -1.90 13.98 3.99
C VAL A 249 -0.59 13.42 3.42
N PRO A 250 0.05 12.43 4.07
CA PRO A 250 1.24 11.77 3.51
C PRO A 250 0.97 11.23 2.10
N SER A 251 1.97 11.35 1.21
CA SER A 251 1.86 10.88 -0.18
C SER A 251 2.61 9.58 -0.42
N TRP A 252 2.08 8.74 -1.31
CA TRP A 252 2.76 7.60 -1.92
C TRP A 252 2.59 7.66 -3.43
N VAL A 253 3.67 7.56 -4.19
CA VAL A 253 3.62 7.67 -5.65
C VAL A 253 4.49 6.58 -6.29
N ALA A 254 4.32 6.38 -7.59
CA ALA A 254 5.14 5.43 -8.33
C ALA A 254 6.63 5.81 -8.28
N GLY A 255 7.49 4.79 -8.36
CA GLY A 255 8.95 4.90 -8.45
C GLY A 255 9.50 3.84 -9.40
N GLY A 256 10.76 4.01 -9.83
CA GLY A 256 11.46 3.09 -10.72
C GLY A 256 12.79 2.64 -10.14
#